data_AF-A0ABC8JRQ0-F1
#
_entry.id   AF-A0ABC8JRQ0-F1
#
_cell.length_a   1.000
_cell.length_b   1.000
_cell.length_c   1.000
_cell.angle_alpha   90.00
_cell.angle_beta   90.00
_cell.angle_gamma   90.00
#
_symmetry.space_group_name_H-M   'P 1'
#
loop_
_entity.id
_entity.type
_entity.pdbx_description
1 polymer ?
#
loop_
_entity_poly.entity_id
_entity_poly.type
_entity_poly.pdbx_seq_one_letter_code
_entity_poly.pdbx_strand_id
1 'polypeptide(L)'
;MGSFPALIIILASCLLFVLEVVNGAKCYGGSNSNSSYAQNRDNLFSTLANKVVTNGGFYNASFGQYPNKVYALGLCARGYDPNACSNCIEKLALETQTNCGSIMDSFIWGNDYGETVSCL
;
A
#
# COMPACT_ATOMS: atom_id res chain seq x y z
N MET A 1 -31.10 29.65 21.46
CA MET A 1 -29.80 29.21 20.89
C MET A 1 -29.61 27.74 21.25
N GLY A 2 -30.18 26.84 20.43
CA GLY A 2 -30.10 25.40 20.65
C GLY A 2 -28.90 24.84 19.89
N SER A 3 -27.90 24.34 20.61
CA SER A 3 -26.91 23.44 20.03
C SER A 3 -27.65 22.16 19.64
N PHE A 4 -27.49 21.68 18.40
CA PHE A 4 -28.00 20.39 17.95
C PHE A 4 -26.88 19.35 18.15
N PRO A 5 -26.76 18.72 19.34
CA PRO A 5 -25.69 17.76 19.63
C PRO A 5 -25.66 16.61 18.64
N ALA A 6 -26.82 16.22 18.09
CA ALA A 6 -26.92 15.21 17.04
C ALA A 6 -26.15 15.59 15.76
N LEU A 7 -26.14 16.87 15.38
CA LEU A 7 -25.47 17.33 14.16
C LEU A 7 -23.95 17.33 14.35
N ILE A 8 -23.48 17.65 15.55
CA ILE A 8 -22.06 17.54 15.93
C ILE A 8 -21.62 16.07 15.94
N ILE A 9 -22.45 15.17 16.47
CA ILE A 9 -22.16 13.72 16.47
C ILE A 9 -22.10 13.18 15.04
N ILE A 10 -23.04 13.56 14.17
CA ILE A 10 -23.05 13.15 12.76
C ILE A 10 -21.81 13.68 12.04
N LEU A 11 -21.46 14.97 12.24
CA LEU A 11 -20.26 15.55 11.64
C LEU A 11 -18.98 14.85 12.12
N ALA A 12 -18.85 14.59 13.42
CA ALA A 12 -17.70 13.87 13.98
C ALA A 12 -17.61 12.43 13.46
N SER A 13 -18.74 11.71 13.38
CA SER A 13 -18.80 10.36 12.83
C SER A 13 -18.42 10.34 11.34
N CYS A 14 -18.96 11.27 10.53
CA CYS A 14 -18.55 11.42 9.14
C CYS A 14 -17.06 11.73 9.00
N LEU A 15 -16.50 12.59 9.86
CA LEU A 15 -15.07 12.93 9.82
C LEU A 15 -14.19 11.70 10.09
N LEU A 16 -14.58 10.87 11.07
CA LEU A 16 -13.87 9.63 11.40
C LEU A 16 -13.94 8.61 10.25
N PHE A 17 -15.12 8.41 9.67
CA PHE A 17 -15.29 7.53 8.50
C PHE A 17 -14.48 8.00 7.29
N VAL A 18 -14.42 9.31 7.03
CA VAL A 18 -13.63 9.86 5.92
C VAL A 18 -12.14 9.63 6.15
N LEU A 19 -11.64 9.77 7.39
CA LEU A 19 -10.22 9.59 7.72
C LEU A 19 -9.73 8.16 7.42
N GLU A 20 -10.52 7.15 7.76
CA GLU A 20 -10.18 5.74 7.46
C GLU A 20 -10.06 5.49 5.95
N VAL A 21 -10.88 6.17 5.13
CA VAL A 21 -10.80 6.06 3.67
C VAL A 21 -9.52 6.71 3.12
N VAL A 22 -8.93 7.71 3.79
CA VAL A 22 -7.68 8.34 3.33
C VAL A 22 -6.46 7.43 3.56
N ASN A 23 -6.49 6.62 4.62
CA ASN A 23 -5.33 5.88 5.13
C ASN A 23 -5.16 4.43 4.65
N GLY A 24 -5.75 4.08 3.49
CA GLY A 24 -5.69 2.72 2.94
C GLY A 24 -5.21 2.66 1.49
N ALA A 25 -4.93 1.43 1.03
CA ALA A 25 -4.58 1.19 -0.36
C ALA A 25 -5.70 1.70 -1.29
N LYS A 26 -5.31 2.48 -2.30
CA LYS A 26 -6.20 2.92 -3.38
C LYS A 26 -6.14 1.90 -4.50
N CYS A 27 -7.28 1.33 -4.86
CA CYS A 27 -7.39 0.27 -5.86
C CYS A 27 -8.23 0.77 -7.03
N TYR A 28 -7.79 0.53 -8.27
CA TYR A 28 -8.50 0.94 -9.47
C TYR A 28 -8.18 0.04 -10.66
N GLY A 29 -8.91 0.22 -11.77
CA GLY A 29 -8.72 -0.59 -12.98
C GLY A 29 -9.48 -1.92 -12.96
N GLY A 30 -9.03 -2.85 -13.80
CA GLY A 30 -9.66 -4.17 -13.97
C GLY A 30 -9.31 -5.15 -12.85
N SER A 31 -10.13 -6.18 -12.67
CA SER A 31 -9.85 -7.32 -11.80
C SER A 31 -9.41 -8.52 -12.63
N ASN A 32 -8.42 -9.27 -12.14
CA ASN A 32 -7.95 -10.48 -12.78
C ASN A 32 -7.80 -11.63 -11.78
N SER A 33 -8.95 -12.13 -11.29
CA SER A 33 -9.05 -13.16 -10.27
C SER A 33 -8.72 -14.58 -10.74
N ASN A 34 -8.85 -14.88 -12.03
CA ASN A 34 -8.71 -16.24 -12.59
C ASN A 34 -7.36 -16.51 -13.27
N SER A 35 -6.41 -15.57 -13.20
CA SER A 35 -5.11 -15.71 -13.84
C SER A 35 -3.98 -15.92 -12.83
N SER A 36 -2.79 -16.22 -13.35
CA SER A 36 -1.56 -16.21 -12.54
C SER A 36 -1.10 -14.80 -12.12
N TYR A 37 -1.85 -13.73 -12.42
CA TYR A 37 -1.52 -12.36 -12.03
C TYR A 37 -1.38 -12.22 -10.51
N ALA A 38 -2.36 -12.73 -9.74
CA ALA A 38 -2.32 -12.64 -8.28
C ALA A 38 -1.07 -13.33 -7.72
N GLN A 39 -0.77 -14.55 -8.17
CA GLN A 39 0.44 -15.28 -7.75
C GLN A 39 1.74 -14.57 -8.16
N ASN A 40 1.79 -14.01 -9.38
CA ASN A 40 2.94 -13.23 -9.84
C ASN A 40 3.15 -11.97 -9.01
N ARG A 41 2.06 -11.31 -8.59
CA ARG A 41 2.10 -10.13 -7.73
C ARG A 41 2.59 -10.50 -6.34
N ASP A 42 2.09 -11.59 -5.77
CA ASP A 42 2.46 -12.03 -4.43
C ASP A 42 3.95 -12.42 -4.39
N ASN A 43 4.46 -13.11 -5.43
CA ASN A 43 5.89 -13.40 -5.59
C ASN A 43 6.75 -12.13 -5.77
N LEU A 44 6.23 -11.13 -6.48
CA LEU A 44 6.92 -9.85 -6.63
C LEU A 44 7.01 -9.16 -5.26
N PHE A 45 5.89 -9.03 -4.56
CA PHE A 45 5.81 -8.39 -3.25
C PHE A 45 6.69 -9.05 -2.19
N SER A 46 6.82 -10.39 -2.21
CA SER A 46 7.70 -11.11 -1.26
C SER A 46 9.19 -10.78 -1.41
N THR A 47 9.59 -10.15 -2.52
CA THR A 47 11.00 -9.77 -2.78
C THR A 47 11.22 -8.26 -2.82
N LEU A 48 10.14 -7.46 -2.91
CA LEU A 48 10.21 -6.04 -3.19
C LEU A 48 10.96 -5.27 -2.10
N ALA A 49 10.65 -5.52 -0.83
CA ALA A 49 11.27 -4.82 0.31
C ALA A 49 12.80 -4.97 0.33
N ASN A 50 13.29 -6.21 0.19
CA ASN A 50 14.71 -6.49 0.09
C ASN A 50 15.36 -5.77 -1.10
N LYS A 51 14.70 -5.76 -2.25
CA LYS A 51 15.20 -5.05 -3.44
C LYS A 51 15.24 -3.54 -3.22
N VAL A 52 14.24 -2.94 -2.59
CA VAL A 52 14.22 -1.50 -2.27
C VAL A 52 15.42 -1.14 -1.39
N VAL A 53 15.61 -1.86 -0.28
CA VAL A 53 16.69 -1.60 0.68
C VAL A 53 18.08 -1.77 0.04
N THR A 54 18.28 -2.86 -0.73
CA THR A 54 19.57 -3.15 -1.38
C THR A 54 19.90 -2.24 -2.56
N ASN A 55 18.92 -1.51 -3.09
CA ASN A 55 19.11 -0.56 -4.20
C ASN A 55 18.99 0.91 -3.75
N GLY A 56 19.32 1.21 -2.48
CA GLY A 56 19.41 2.58 -1.99
C GLY A 56 18.05 3.25 -1.76
N GLY A 57 17.02 2.45 -1.49
CA GLY A 57 15.71 2.95 -1.05
C GLY A 57 14.73 3.16 -2.20
N PHE A 58 15.06 2.73 -3.42
CA PHE A 58 14.18 2.79 -4.57
C PHE A 58 14.39 1.58 -5.48
N TYR A 59 13.31 0.96 -5.95
CA TYR A 59 13.42 -0.13 -6.92
C TYR A 59 12.18 -0.25 -7.81
N ASN A 60 12.40 -0.49 -9.11
CA ASN A 60 11.37 -0.82 -10.08
C ASN A 60 11.44 -2.33 -10.40
N ALA A 61 10.36 -3.04 -10.11
CA ALA A 61 10.27 -4.48 -10.23
C ALA A 61 9.28 -4.89 -11.31
N SER A 62 9.56 -6.03 -11.94
CA SER A 62 8.55 -6.74 -12.73
C SER A 62 8.69 -8.24 -12.56
N PHE A 63 7.59 -8.97 -12.64
CA PHE A 63 7.57 -10.43 -12.47
C PHE A 63 6.52 -11.07 -13.37
N GLY A 64 6.83 -12.28 -13.87
CA GLY A 64 5.97 -13.01 -14.78
C GLY A 64 6.10 -12.59 -16.26
N GLN A 65 5.20 -13.12 -17.08
CA GLN A 65 5.17 -12.92 -18.54
C GLN A 65 3.78 -12.48 -18.99
N TYR A 66 3.69 -11.83 -20.15
CA TYR A 66 2.42 -11.43 -20.75
C TYR A 66 1.50 -12.65 -20.94
N PRO A 67 0.19 -12.56 -20.64
CA PRO A 67 -0.56 -11.36 -20.24
C PRO A 67 -0.57 -11.05 -18.74
N ASN A 68 0.04 -11.88 -17.89
CA ASN A 68 -0.06 -11.79 -16.44
C ASN A 68 1.20 -11.19 -15.79
N LYS A 69 1.95 -10.37 -16.53
CA LYS A 69 3.14 -9.70 -16.02
C LYS A 69 2.73 -8.58 -15.06
N VAL A 70 3.39 -8.53 -13.91
CA VAL A 70 3.15 -7.53 -12.87
C VAL A 70 4.29 -6.53 -12.88
N TYR A 71 3.97 -5.28 -12.58
CA TYR A 71 4.93 -4.20 -12.34
C TYR A 71 4.69 -3.63 -10.94
N ALA A 72 5.75 -3.26 -10.24
CA ALA A 72 5.64 -2.49 -9.01
C ALA A 72 6.83 -1.58 -8.83
N LEU A 73 6.64 -0.54 -8.03
CA LEU A 73 7.66 0.39 -7.62
C LEU A 73 7.62 0.47 -6.10
N GLY A 74 8.78 0.41 -5.47
CA GLY A 74 8.92 0.63 -4.03
C GLY A 74 9.88 1.77 -3.76
N LEU A 75 9.58 2.61 -2.76
CA LEU A 75 10.38 3.76 -2.38
C LEU A 75 10.35 3.98 -0.87
N CYS A 76 11.51 4.23 -0.28
CA CYS A 76 11.65 4.72 1.10
C CYS A 76 12.08 6.19 1.10
N ALA A 77 11.50 6.98 2.01
CA ALA A 77 11.90 8.35 2.23
C ALA A 77 13.38 8.44 2.63
N ARG A 78 14.05 9.53 2.26
CA ARG A 78 15.49 9.71 2.54
C ARG A 78 15.79 9.65 4.04
N GLY A 79 16.98 9.15 4.39
CA GLY A 79 17.43 9.02 5.78
C GLY A 79 16.80 7.83 6.51
N TYR A 80 16.30 6.83 5.78
CA TYR A 80 15.68 5.64 6.33
C TYR A 80 16.69 4.72 7.02
N ASP A 81 16.26 4.09 8.12
CA ASP A 81 16.90 2.87 8.61
C ASP A 81 16.53 1.70 7.67
N PRO A 82 17.49 0.85 7.24
CA PRO A 82 17.23 -0.26 6.34
C PRO A 82 16.13 -1.23 6.81
N ASN A 83 16.08 -1.55 8.10
CA ASN A 83 15.09 -2.51 8.62
C ASN A 83 13.70 -1.88 8.66
N ALA A 84 13.58 -0.63 9.11
CA ALA A 84 12.30 0.06 9.10
C ALA A 84 11.78 0.32 7.68
N CYS A 85 12.66 0.59 6.72
CA CYS A 85 12.29 0.64 5.31
C CYS A 85 11.74 -0.72 4.82
N SER A 86 12.42 -1.83 5.13
CA SER A 86 11.95 -3.17 4.77
C SER A 86 10.57 -3.45 5.37
N ASN A 87 10.40 -3.22 6.67
CA ASN A 87 9.15 -3.43 7.39
C ASN A 87 8.01 -2.59 6.81
N CYS A 88 8.29 -1.32 6.50
CA CYS A 88 7.31 -0.42 5.91
C CYS A 88 6.82 -0.96 4.55
N ILE A 89 7.73 -1.34 3.64
CA ILE A 89 7.37 -1.87 2.31
C ILE A 89 6.61 -3.20 2.44
N GLU A 90 7.02 -4.10 3.34
CA GLU A 90 6.33 -5.37 3.59
C GLU A 90 4.90 -5.14 4.09
N LYS A 91 4.73 -4.22 5.04
CA LYS A 91 3.41 -3.82 5.55
C LYS A 91 2.53 -3.27 4.43
N LEU A 92 3.03 -2.32 3.63
CA LEU A 92 2.26 -1.73 2.53
C LEU A 92 1.87 -2.76 1.45
N ALA A 93 2.74 -3.72 1.18
CA ALA A 93 2.44 -4.83 0.27
C ALA A 93 1.31 -5.72 0.81
N LEU A 94 1.33 -6.06 2.10
CA LEU A 94 0.26 -6.84 2.76
C LEU A 94 -1.07 -6.07 2.80
N GLU A 95 -1.04 -4.77 3.13
CA GLU A 95 -2.23 -3.91 3.11
C GLU A 95 -2.81 -3.80 1.70
N THR A 96 -1.95 -3.71 0.68
CA THR A 96 -2.38 -3.71 -0.73
C THR A 96 -3.05 -5.02 -1.11
N GLN A 97 -2.47 -6.16 -0.74
CA GLN A 97 -3.08 -7.48 -1.01
C GLN A 97 -4.45 -7.62 -0.34
N THR A 98 -4.55 -7.18 0.92
CA THR A 98 -5.78 -7.28 1.72
C THR A 98 -6.89 -6.38 1.19
N ASN A 99 -6.55 -5.13 0.85
CA ASN A 99 -7.54 -4.12 0.46
C ASN A 99 -7.89 -4.15 -1.02
N CYS A 100 -6.94 -4.50 -1.90
CA CYS A 100 -7.16 -4.49 -3.35
C CYS A 100 -7.48 -5.86 -3.95
N GLY A 101 -7.29 -6.97 -3.22
CA GLY A 101 -7.70 -8.29 -3.67
C GLY A 101 -7.11 -8.66 -5.03
N SER A 102 -7.94 -8.75 -6.07
CA SER A 102 -7.53 -9.08 -7.46
C SER A 102 -7.55 -7.88 -8.42
N ILE A 103 -7.78 -6.66 -7.91
CA ILE A 103 -7.68 -5.43 -8.69
C ILE A 103 -6.23 -5.23 -9.10
N MET A 104 -6.01 -4.86 -10.37
CA MET A 104 -4.68 -4.88 -10.98
C MET A 104 -3.84 -3.65 -10.65
N ASP A 105 -4.46 -2.48 -10.52
CA ASP A 105 -3.74 -1.26 -10.18
C ASP A 105 -3.99 -0.85 -8.74
N SER A 106 -2.91 -0.53 -8.03
CA SER A 106 -2.97 -0.13 -6.64
C SER A 106 -1.90 0.90 -6.30
N PHE A 107 -2.22 1.79 -5.37
CA PHE A 107 -1.29 2.76 -4.82
C PHE A 107 -1.47 2.85 -3.31
N ILE A 108 -0.36 2.88 -2.57
CA ILE A 108 -0.39 3.06 -1.13
C ILE A 108 0.84 3.86 -0.69
N TRP A 109 0.67 4.67 0.35
CA TRP A 109 1.76 5.39 1.03
C TRP A 109 1.54 5.22 2.53
N GLY A 110 2.59 5.00 3.29
CA GLY A 110 2.47 4.87 4.73
C GLY A 110 3.79 4.98 5.47
N ASN A 111 3.78 4.52 6.71
CA ASN A 111 4.91 4.54 7.62
C ASN A 111 5.04 3.23 8.39
N ASP A 112 6.21 2.99 8.96
CA ASP A 112 6.36 2.01 10.03
C ASP A 112 5.88 2.64 11.35
N TYR A 113 5.03 1.96 12.13
CA TYR A 113 4.47 2.54 13.36
C TYR A 113 5.51 2.62 14.50
N GLY A 114 6.68 2.01 14.33
CA GLY A 114 7.79 2.06 15.28
C GLY A 114 8.85 3.12 14.97
N GLU A 115 8.93 3.62 13.73
CA GLU A 115 10.00 4.51 13.27
C GLU A 115 9.49 5.60 12.32
N THR A 116 10.18 6.74 12.25
CA THR A 116 9.81 7.87 11.35
C THR A 116 10.11 7.60 9.87
N VAL A 117 10.05 6.34 9.43
CA VAL A 117 10.26 5.96 8.03
C VAL A 117 8.92 5.99 7.30
N SER A 118 8.87 6.77 6.22
CA SER A 118 7.77 6.76 5.26
C SER A 118 8.18 5.96 4.02
N CYS A 119 7.24 5.21 3.46
CA CYS A 119 7.46 4.45 2.23
C CYS A 119 6.23 4.44 1.32
N LEU A 120 6.47 3.99 0.10
CA LEU A 120 5.52 3.78 -0.99
C LEU A 120 5.76 2.40 -1.58
#